data_AF-A0A3Q4AAK2-F1
#
_entry.id   AF-A0A3Q4AAK2-F1
#
_cell.length_a   1.000
_cell.length_b   1.000
_cell.length_c   1.000
_cell.angle_alpha   90.00
_cell.angle_beta   90.00
_cell.angle_gamma   90.00
#
_symmetry.space_group_name_H-M   'P 1'
#
loop_
_entity.id
_entity.type
_entity.pdbx_description
1 polymer ?
#
loop_
_entity_poly.entity_id
_entity_poly.type
_entity_poly.pdbx_seq_one_letter_code
_entity_poly.pdbx_strand_id
1 'polypeptide(L)'
;MRVSPTFKGKLCGLCGNYDGNIKNDFNTRSKKLVVEAVDFGNSWKVLPNCPDAKSPVNTCGSYSHRHAWALKHCSIIKSDVFAVCHSKVDQTKYFDACVRDTCTCNAGGDCECFCSTVAAYAAACNEAGACVKWRTPTVC
;
A
#
# COMPACT_ATOMS: atom_id res chain seq x y z
N MET A 1 4.51 -6.60 -9.02
CA MET A 1 5.38 -6.80 -10.21
C MET A 1 6.39 -7.88 -9.87
N ARG A 2 6.56 -8.89 -10.72
CA ARG A 2 7.60 -9.92 -10.55
C ARG A 2 8.63 -9.74 -11.64
N VAL A 3 9.91 -9.73 -11.27
CA VAL A 3 11.01 -9.57 -12.22
C VAL A 3 12.02 -10.68 -11.97
N SER A 4 12.59 -11.21 -13.05
CA SER A 4 13.66 -12.20 -12.98
C SER A 4 14.87 -11.65 -12.21
N PRO A 5 15.56 -12.48 -11.39
CA PRO A 5 16.80 -12.09 -10.71
C PRO A 5 17.90 -11.57 -11.65
N THR A 6 17.83 -11.88 -12.95
CA THR A 6 18.78 -11.38 -13.98
C THR A 6 18.78 -9.85 -14.13
N PHE A 7 17.74 -9.17 -13.64
CA PHE A 7 17.62 -7.71 -13.63
C PHE A 7 18.09 -7.05 -12.33
N LYS A 8 18.66 -7.82 -11.39
CA LYS A 8 19.18 -7.28 -10.12
C LYS A 8 20.15 -6.11 -10.37
N GLY A 9 19.88 -4.96 -9.78
CA GLY A 9 20.66 -3.73 -9.93
C GLY A 9 20.61 -3.07 -11.33
N LYS A 10 19.73 -3.54 -12.23
CA LYS A 10 19.57 -3.02 -13.60
C LYS A 10 18.26 -2.23 -13.80
N LEU A 11 17.45 -2.13 -12.75
CA LEU A 11 16.19 -1.42 -12.79
C LEU A 11 16.32 -0.02 -12.20
N CYS A 12 15.32 0.80 -12.47
CA CYS A 12 15.11 2.09 -11.84
C CYS A 12 13.62 2.44 -11.91
N GLY A 13 13.23 3.51 -11.22
CA GLY A 13 11.85 3.98 -11.17
C GLY A 13 11.26 3.89 -9.77
N LEU A 14 9.94 4.01 -9.69
CA LEU A 14 9.20 4.06 -8.42
C LEU A 14 9.32 2.78 -7.58
N CYS A 15 9.71 1.66 -8.19
CA CYS A 15 9.92 0.38 -7.50
C CYS A 15 11.38 0.18 -7.04
N GLY A 16 12.21 1.21 -7.08
CA GLY A 16 13.62 1.14 -6.68
C GLY A 16 14.54 0.59 -7.77
N ASN A 17 15.74 0.16 -7.36
CA ASN A 17 16.79 -0.31 -8.28
C ASN A 17 16.97 -1.84 -8.30
N TYR A 18 16.23 -2.55 -7.44
CA TYR A 18 16.26 -4.00 -7.29
C TYR A 18 17.67 -4.55 -6.98
N ASP A 19 18.47 -3.88 -6.15
CA ASP A 19 19.79 -4.38 -5.71
C ASP A 19 19.74 -5.16 -4.37
N GLY A 20 18.64 -5.06 -3.62
CA GLY A 20 18.41 -5.67 -2.32
C GLY A 20 18.67 -4.76 -1.12
N ASN A 21 19.02 -3.48 -1.33
CA ASN A 21 19.26 -2.49 -0.31
C ASN A 21 18.16 -1.43 -0.25
N ILE A 22 17.18 -1.62 0.62
CA ILE A 22 16.03 -0.71 0.77
C ILE A 22 16.40 0.76 1.08
N LYS A 23 17.62 1.02 1.58
CA LYS A 23 18.06 2.37 1.97
C LYS A 23 18.38 3.26 0.78
N ASN A 24 18.57 2.69 -0.41
CA ASN A 24 18.91 3.44 -1.62
C ASN A 24 17.82 3.42 -2.70
N ASP A 25 16.66 2.82 -2.41
CA ASP A 25 15.56 2.70 -3.38
C ASP A 25 14.96 4.06 -3.78
N PHE A 26 15.08 5.09 -2.93
CA PHE A 26 14.67 6.46 -3.24
C PHE A 26 15.73 7.21 -4.06
N ASN A 27 16.09 6.63 -5.19
CA ASN A 27 17.01 7.21 -6.14
C ASN A 27 16.25 7.95 -7.25
N THR A 28 16.47 9.25 -7.40
CA THR A 28 15.77 10.06 -8.39
C THR A 28 16.18 9.68 -9.82
N ARG A 29 15.43 10.17 -10.81
CA ARG A 29 15.81 10.06 -12.23
C ARG A 29 17.22 10.61 -12.53
N SER A 30 17.69 11.59 -11.74
CA SER A 30 19.03 12.18 -11.83
C SER A 30 20.10 11.46 -10.99
N LYS A 31 19.79 10.26 -10.47
CA LYS A 31 20.69 9.44 -9.63
C LYS A 31 21.03 10.06 -8.27
N LYS A 32 20.18 10.95 -7.76
CA LYS A 32 20.33 11.54 -6.42
C LYS A 32 19.53 10.73 -5.41
N LEU A 33 20.16 10.37 -4.29
CA LEU A 33 19.47 9.77 -3.15
C LEU A 33 18.71 10.86 -2.38
N VAL A 34 17.42 10.63 -2.13
CA VAL A 34 16.56 11.52 -1.34
C VAL A 34 15.88 10.74 -0.21
N VAL A 35 15.41 11.45 0.81
CA VAL A 35 14.73 10.85 1.97
C VAL A 35 13.22 10.90 1.81
N GLU A 36 12.70 12.00 1.26
CA GLU A 36 11.27 12.22 1.15
C GLU A 36 10.68 11.49 -0.06
N ALA A 37 9.62 10.72 0.18
CA ALA A 37 8.93 9.94 -0.86
C ALA A 37 8.30 10.86 -1.93
N VAL A 38 7.87 12.06 -1.56
CA VAL A 38 7.27 13.03 -2.50
C VAL A 38 8.31 13.58 -3.48
N ASP A 39 9.51 13.89 -3.02
CA ASP A 39 10.62 14.34 -3.87
C ASP A 39 11.04 13.23 -4.83
N PHE A 40 11.16 12.00 -4.31
CA PHE A 40 11.44 10.82 -5.10
C PHE A 40 10.37 10.61 -6.19
N GLY A 41 9.09 10.58 -5.82
CA GLY A 41 7.98 10.36 -6.75
C GLY A 41 7.88 11.43 -7.83
N ASN A 42 8.00 12.70 -7.46
CA ASN A 42 7.96 13.82 -8.41
C ASN A 42 9.11 13.79 -9.41
N SER A 43 10.28 13.26 -9.03
CA SER A 43 11.42 13.11 -9.94
C SER A 43 11.19 12.09 -11.08
N TRP A 44 10.22 11.18 -10.91
CA TRP A 44 9.91 10.13 -11.86
C TRP A 44 8.73 10.45 -12.79
N LYS A 45 8.12 11.64 -12.68
CA LYS A 45 7.06 12.11 -13.61
C LYS A 45 7.49 11.92 -15.06
N VAL A 46 6.55 11.48 -15.89
CA VAL A 46 6.77 11.27 -17.33
C VAL A 46 6.69 12.59 -18.08
N LEU A 47 5.67 13.40 -17.78
CA LEU A 47 5.45 14.69 -18.40
C LEU A 47 5.88 15.82 -17.45
N PRO A 48 6.73 16.76 -17.90
CA PRO A 48 7.20 17.86 -17.06
C PRO A 48 6.09 18.79 -16.56
N ASN A 49 4.99 18.92 -17.32
CA ASN A 49 3.85 19.78 -16.98
C ASN A 49 2.88 19.15 -15.97
N CYS A 50 3.05 17.88 -15.60
CA CYS A 50 2.28 17.31 -14.51
C CYS A 50 2.62 18.06 -13.21
N PRO A 51 1.62 18.47 -12.41
CA PRO A 51 1.86 19.15 -11.15
C PRO A 51 2.62 18.22 -10.20
N ASP A 52 3.41 18.82 -9.32
CA ASP A 52 4.03 18.07 -8.23
C ASP A 52 2.98 17.58 -7.25
N ALA A 53 3.08 16.30 -6.89
CA ALA A 53 2.36 15.76 -5.75
C ALA A 53 2.80 16.50 -4.49
N LYS A 54 1.85 16.70 -3.57
CA LYS A 54 2.11 17.22 -2.23
C LYS A 54 2.27 16.06 -1.26
N SER A 55 2.90 16.32 -0.12
CA SER A 55 2.97 15.33 0.96
C SER A 55 1.55 14.89 1.36
N PRO A 56 1.33 13.58 1.58
CA PRO A 56 0.01 13.07 1.94
C PRO A 56 -0.48 13.71 3.24
N VAL A 57 -1.72 14.19 3.22
CA VAL A 57 -2.38 14.74 4.41
C VAL A 57 -2.96 13.59 5.23
N ASN A 58 -2.76 13.61 6.55
CA ASN A 58 -3.36 12.64 7.45
C ASN A 58 -4.86 12.94 7.63
N THR A 59 -5.70 12.38 6.76
CA THR A 59 -7.16 12.56 6.80
C THR A 59 -7.82 11.86 7.99
N CYS A 60 -7.25 10.76 8.51
CA CYS A 60 -7.75 10.10 9.72
C CYS A 60 -7.66 11.01 10.96
N GLY A 61 -6.67 11.91 11.03
CA GLY A 61 -6.53 12.88 12.10
C GLY A 61 -7.57 14.01 12.04
N SER A 62 -8.05 14.35 10.84
CA SER A 62 -9.01 15.44 10.63
C SER A 62 -10.47 15.02 10.83
N TYR A 63 -10.79 13.72 10.70
CA TYR A 63 -12.17 13.21 10.81
C TYR A 63 -12.25 12.02 11.77
N SER A 64 -12.53 12.30 13.05
CA SER A 64 -12.57 11.28 14.12
C SER A 64 -13.56 10.13 13.86
N HIS A 65 -14.75 10.41 13.32
CA HIS A 65 -15.75 9.37 13.04
C HIS A 65 -15.30 8.38 11.95
N ARG A 66 -14.60 8.88 10.91
CA ARG A 66 -14.08 8.04 9.82
C ARG A 66 -12.93 7.17 10.29
N HIS A 67 -12.08 7.68 11.15
CA HIS A 67 -11.00 6.90 11.72
C HIS A 67 -11.54 5.71 12.53
N ALA A 68 -12.58 5.92 13.36
CA ALA A 68 -13.23 4.84 14.10
C ALA A 68 -13.85 3.79 13.16
N TRP A 69 -14.53 4.23 12.09
CA TRP A 69 -15.08 3.34 11.06
C TRP A 69 -13.98 2.53 10.36
N ALA A 70 -12.90 3.19 9.93
CA ALA A 70 -11.77 2.57 9.27
C ALA A 70 -11.08 1.52 10.17
N LEU A 71 -10.80 1.85 11.44
CA LEU A 71 -10.23 0.91 12.40
C LEU A 71 -11.11 -0.33 12.57
N LYS A 72 -12.42 -0.15 12.70
CA LYS A 72 -13.38 -1.24 12.87
C LYS A 72 -13.39 -2.15 11.63
N HIS A 73 -13.55 -1.60 10.44
CA HIS A 73 -13.66 -2.40 9.22
C HIS A 73 -12.32 -3.07 8.84
N CYS A 74 -11.21 -2.33 8.91
CA CYS A 74 -9.88 -2.87 8.62
C CYS A 74 -9.39 -3.91 9.62
N SER A 75 -10.04 -4.04 10.79
CA SER A 75 -9.69 -5.05 11.80
C SER A 75 -9.77 -6.49 11.28
N ILE A 76 -10.53 -6.75 10.22
CA ILE A 76 -10.59 -8.08 9.57
C ILE A 76 -9.20 -8.59 9.17
N ILE A 77 -8.28 -7.71 8.76
CA ILE A 77 -6.90 -8.08 8.39
C ILE A 77 -6.18 -8.74 9.57
N LYS A 78 -6.44 -8.27 10.79
CA LYS A 78 -5.84 -8.75 12.04
C LYS A 78 -6.68 -9.81 12.76
N SER A 79 -7.85 -10.17 12.24
CA SER A 79 -8.75 -11.12 12.88
C SER A 79 -8.42 -12.57 12.50
N ASP A 80 -9.09 -13.51 13.16
CA ASP A 80 -8.92 -14.94 12.91
C ASP A 80 -9.27 -15.37 11.48
N VAL A 81 -10.03 -14.55 10.74
CA VAL A 81 -10.31 -14.77 9.32
C VAL A 81 -9.02 -14.96 8.53
N PHE A 82 -7.96 -14.21 8.87
CA PHE A 82 -6.67 -14.27 8.22
C PHE A 82 -5.59 -15.00 9.04
N ALA A 83 -5.94 -15.69 10.14
CA ALA A 83 -4.97 -16.33 11.04
C ALA A 83 -3.95 -17.24 10.32
N VAL A 84 -4.41 -18.00 9.31
CA VAL A 84 -3.56 -18.90 8.50
C VAL A 84 -2.50 -18.17 7.66
N CYS A 85 -2.65 -16.87 7.47
CA CYS A 85 -1.74 -16.00 6.71
C CYS A 85 -0.84 -15.15 7.59
N HIS A 86 -1.21 -14.89 8.85
CA HIS A 86 -0.47 -13.99 9.75
C HIS A 86 1.00 -14.39 9.94
N SER A 87 1.29 -15.70 9.90
CA SER A 87 2.66 -16.22 9.99
C SER A 87 3.46 -16.16 8.68
N LYS A 88 2.80 -15.84 7.56
CA LYS A 88 3.39 -15.85 6.21
C LYS A 88 3.57 -14.47 5.62
N VAL A 89 2.67 -13.53 5.94
CA VAL A 89 2.67 -12.17 5.40
C VAL A 89 2.42 -11.18 6.53
N ASP A 90 3.32 -10.21 6.70
CA ASP A 90 3.19 -9.15 7.69
C ASP A 90 1.93 -8.31 7.45
N GLN A 91 0.95 -8.48 8.34
CA GLN A 91 -0.35 -7.82 8.29
C GLN A 91 -0.29 -6.32 8.61
N THR A 92 0.76 -5.84 9.27
CA THR A 92 0.82 -4.46 9.81
C THR A 92 0.72 -3.43 8.70
N LYS A 93 1.49 -3.63 7.63
CA LYS A 93 1.51 -2.72 6.47
C LYS A 93 0.17 -2.63 5.75
N TYR A 94 -0.53 -3.76 5.64
CA TYR A 94 -1.85 -3.84 5.00
C TYR A 94 -2.94 -3.23 5.87
N PHE A 95 -2.89 -3.45 7.19
CA PHE A 95 -3.81 -2.82 8.13
C PHE A 95 -3.67 -1.29 8.11
N ASP A 96 -2.44 -0.78 8.19
CA ASP A 96 -2.20 0.66 8.20
C ASP A 96 -2.59 1.29 6.86
N ALA A 97 -2.33 0.61 5.74
CA ALA A 97 -2.82 1.04 4.43
C ALA A 97 -4.34 1.07 4.37
N CYS A 98 -5.00 0.02 4.84
CA CYS A 98 -6.46 -0.07 4.85
C CYS A 98 -7.05 1.11 5.63
N VAL A 99 -6.53 1.41 6.83
CA VAL A 99 -7.03 2.52 7.64
C VAL A 99 -6.85 3.85 6.92
N ARG A 100 -5.67 4.11 6.35
CA ARG A 100 -5.41 5.36 5.61
C ARG A 100 -6.32 5.52 4.39
N ASP A 101 -6.42 4.49 3.55
CA ASP A 101 -7.19 4.51 2.30
C ASP A 101 -8.70 4.67 2.60
N THR A 102 -9.16 3.99 3.65
CA THR A 102 -10.55 4.07 4.10
C THR A 102 -10.90 5.46 4.66
N CYS A 103 -9.96 6.14 5.33
CA CYS A 103 -10.16 7.52 5.80
C CYS A 103 -10.11 8.58 4.69
N THR A 104 -9.45 8.33 3.55
CA THR A 104 -9.33 9.29 2.43
C THR A 104 -10.48 9.16 1.44
N CYS A 105 -11.12 7.99 1.38
CA CYS A 105 -12.24 7.68 0.48
C CYS A 105 -13.52 8.40 0.93
N ASN A 106 -13.62 9.70 0.64
CA ASN A 106 -14.64 10.57 1.22
C ASN A 106 -15.83 10.88 0.29
N ALA A 107 -15.75 10.48 -0.98
CA ALA A 107 -16.61 10.94 -2.07
C ALA A 107 -17.72 9.94 -2.47
N GLY A 108 -18.05 8.96 -1.62
CA GLY A 108 -19.12 7.98 -1.91
C GLY A 108 -18.60 6.71 -2.60
N GLY A 109 -17.57 6.11 -2.01
CA GLY A 109 -16.93 4.87 -2.50
C GLY A 109 -16.23 4.09 -1.40
N ASP A 110 -16.57 4.37 -0.12
CA ASP A 110 -15.84 3.93 1.07
C ASP A 110 -15.72 2.39 1.15
N CYS A 111 -16.68 1.67 0.55
CA CYS A 111 -16.61 0.22 0.37
C CYS A 111 -15.53 -0.21 -0.63
N GLU A 112 -15.33 0.51 -1.73
CA GLU A 112 -14.36 0.16 -2.78
C GLU A 112 -12.91 0.28 -2.26
N CYS A 113 -12.60 1.34 -1.53
CA CYS A 113 -11.27 1.55 -0.93
C CYS A 113 -10.94 0.48 0.12
N PHE A 114 -11.87 0.20 1.04
CA PHE A 114 -11.72 -0.88 2.02
C PHE A 114 -11.54 -2.26 1.34
N CYS A 115 -12.43 -2.62 0.41
CA CYS A 115 -12.38 -3.92 -0.25
C CYS A 115 -11.10 -4.13 -1.07
N SER A 116 -10.59 -3.08 -1.69
CA SER A 116 -9.35 -3.14 -2.48
C SER A 116 -8.15 -3.49 -1.61
N THR A 117 -8.02 -2.87 -0.43
CA THR A 117 -6.88 -3.11 0.45
C THR A 117 -6.95 -4.48 1.14
N VAL A 118 -8.14 -4.93 1.54
CA VAL A 118 -8.32 -6.31 2.06
C VAL A 118 -8.07 -7.35 0.98
N ALA A 119 -8.52 -7.11 -0.26
CA ALA A 119 -8.24 -7.99 -1.39
C ALA A 119 -6.74 -8.08 -1.70
N ALA A 120 -5.99 -6.97 -1.58
CA ALA A 120 -4.55 -6.97 -1.73
C ALA A 120 -3.84 -7.84 -0.68
N TYR A 121 -4.31 -7.81 0.57
CA TYR A 121 -3.78 -8.70 1.61
C TYR A 121 -4.10 -10.17 1.31
N ALA A 122 -5.35 -10.47 0.94
CA ALA A 122 -5.75 -11.82 0.54
C ALA A 122 -4.96 -12.35 -0.67
N ALA A 123 -4.65 -11.49 -1.65
CA ALA A 123 -3.81 -11.85 -2.78
C ALA A 123 -2.39 -12.21 -2.34
N ALA A 124 -1.78 -11.41 -1.46
CA ALA A 124 -0.47 -11.70 -0.89
C ALA A 124 -0.46 -13.01 -0.08
N CYS A 125 -1.52 -13.26 0.70
CA CYS A 125 -1.71 -14.53 1.41
C CYS A 125 -1.76 -15.71 0.44
N ASN A 126 -2.53 -15.59 -0.64
CA ASN A 126 -2.66 -16.64 -1.65
C ASN A 126 -1.32 -16.93 -2.34
N GLU A 127 -0.54 -15.89 -2.66
CA GLU A 127 0.82 -16.04 -3.20
C GLU A 127 1.77 -16.74 -2.23
N ALA A 128 1.58 -16.56 -0.91
CA ALA A 128 2.29 -17.28 0.14
C ALA A 128 1.69 -18.67 0.45
N GLY A 129 0.76 -19.15 -0.36
CA GLY A 129 0.11 -20.45 -0.19
C GLY A 129 -0.87 -20.52 0.99
N ALA A 130 -1.49 -19.40 1.35
CA ALA A 130 -2.61 -19.34 2.30
C ALA A 130 -3.85 -18.77 1.59
N CYS A 131 -4.71 -19.66 1.10
CA CYS A 131 -5.98 -19.26 0.50
C CYS A 131 -6.98 -18.92 1.60
N VAL A 132 -7.42 -17.65 1.67
CA VAL A 132 -8.34 -17.15 2.69
C VAL A 132 -9.69 -16.78 2.06
N LYS A 133 -10.78 -17.35 2.56
CA LYS A 133 -12.15 -16.96 2.19
C LYS A 133 -12.66 -15.90 3.17
N TRP A 134 -12.58 -14.63 2.77
CA TRP A 134 -12.90 -13.49 3.64
C TRP A 134 -14.15 -12.69 3.23
N ARG A 135 -14.61 -12.84 1.98
CA ARG A 135 -15.80 -12.15 1.45
C ARG A 135 -17.09 -12.78 1.99
N THR A 136 -18.07 -11.95 2.32
CA THR A 136 -19.40 -12.36 2.82
C THR A 136 -20.49 -11.44 2.25
N PRO A 137 -21.79 -11.78 2.33
CA PRO A 137 -22.85 -10.91 1.84
C PRO A 137 -22.88 -9.49 2.45
N THR A 138 -22.26 -9.30 3.61
CA THR A 138 -22.17 -8.00 4.30
C THR A 138 -20.77 -7.38 4.24
N VAL A 139 -19.80 -8.07 3.63
CA VAL A 139 -18.39 -7.65 3.52
C VAL A 139 -17.86 -8.03 2.13
N CYS A 140 -17.78 -7.05 1.22
CA CYS A 140 -17.08 -7.13 -0.08
C CYS A 140 -17.39 -8.36 -0.96
#